data_AF-A0A6M0B049-F1
#
_entry.id   AF-A0A6M0B049-F1
#
_cell.length_a   1.000
_cell.length_b   1.000
_cell.length_c   1.000
_cell.angle_alpha   90.00
_cell.angle_beta   90.00
_cell.angle_gamma   90.00
#
_symmetry.space_group_name_H-M   'P 1'
#
loop_
_entity.id
_entity.type
_entity.pdbx_description
1 polymer ?
#
loop_
_entity_poly.entity_id
_entity_poly.type
_entity_poly.pdbx_seq_one_letter_code
_entity_poly.pdbx_strand_id
1 'polypeptide(L)' 'MSGYYGYRSLGRFTERHRRALITELKIPNATVPSYSTLRRVMMGLDYTQLRLVFNQWAKLYA' A
#
# COMPACT_ATOMS: atom_id res chain seq x y z
N MET A 1 -4.11 21.74 -7.05
CA MET A 1 -4.04 20.33 -6.59
C MET A 1 -3.26 19.53 -7.63
N SER A 2 -1.94 19.37 -7.49
CA SER A 2 -1.21 18.47 -8.39
C SER A 2 -1.51 17.04 -7.95
N GLY A 3 -2.01 16.20 -8.85
CA GLY A 3 -2.42 14.81 -8.58
C GLY A 3 -1.28 13.85 -8.20
N TYR A 4 -0.23 14.36 -7.54
CA TYR A 4 0.83 13.58 -6.93
C TYR A 4 0.50 13.35 -5.46
N TYR A 5 -0.23 12.28 -5.15
CA TYR A 5 -0.12 11.63 -3.84
C TYR A 5 1.31 11.10 -3.76
N GLY A 6 2.21 11.91 -3.19
CA GLY A 6 3.64 11.67 -3.29
C GLY A 6 3.98 10.31 -2.70
N TYR A 7 4.25 9.31 -3.55
CA TYR A 7 4.65 7.95 -3.15
C TYR A 7 5.80 7.94 -2.13
N ARG A 8 6.52 9.06 -2.00
CA ARG A 8 7.59 9.28 -1.03
C ARG A 8 7.08 9.25 0.41
N SER A 9 5.88 9.76 0.68
CA SER A 9 5.25 9.63 2.00
C SER A 9 4.92 8.17 2.30
N LEU A 10 4.44 7.44 1.29
CA LEU A 10 4.13 6.02 1.39
C LEU A 10 5.40 5.17 1.63
N GLY A 11 6.51 5.50 0.96
CA GLY A 11 7.82 4.90 1.26
C GLY A 11 8.35 5.24 2.65
N ARG A 12 8.14 6.47 3.15
CA ARG A 12 8.49 6.80 4.55
C ARG A 12 7.62 6.07 5.55
N PHE A 13 6.34 5.88 5.25
CA PHE A 13 5.41 5.14 6.09
C PHE A 13 5.84 3.68 6.23
N THR A 14 6.14 3.00 5.11
CA THR A 14 6.58 1.61 5.15
C THR A 14 7.88 1.43 5.92
N GLU A 15 8.80 2.38 5.76
CA GLU A 15 10.07 2.40 6.49
C GLU A 15 9.87 2.61 8.00
N ARG A 16 9.08 3.62 8.38
CA ARG A 16 8.81 3.98 9.78
C ARG A 16 8.10 2.85 10.54
N HIS A 17 7.18 2.16 9.87
CA HIS A 17 6.38 1.09 10.47
C HIS A 17 6.83 -0.30 10.04
N ARG A 18 8.08 -0.43 9.55
CA ARG A 18 8.61 -1.68 8.97
C ARG A 18 8.29 -2.92 9.80
N ARG A 19 8.63 -2.90 11.09
CA ARG A 19 8.46 -4.05 11.99
C ARG A 19 6.99 -4.46 12.10
N ALA A 20 6.10 -3.49 12.35
CA ALA A 20 4.67 -3.74 12.44
C ALA A 20 4.13 -4.33 11.12
N LEU A 21 4.51 -3.74 9.99
CA LEU A 21 4.06 -4.21 8.67
C LEU A 21 4.55 -5.63 8.35
N ILE A 22 5.79 -5.99 8.69
CA ILE A 22 6.29 -7.35 8.51
C ILE A 22 5.48 -8.35 9.34
N THR A 23 5.17 -8.01 10.59
CA THR A 23 4.41 -8.88 11.49
C THR A 23 2.96 -9.04 11.02
N GLU A 24 2.25 -7.92 10.81
CA GLU A 24 0.82 -7.93 10.48
C GLU A 24 0.55 -8.52 9.10
N LEU A 25 1.37 -8.16 8.10
CA LEU A 25 1.20 -8.63 6.72
C LEU A 25 1.98 -9.92 6.43
N LYS A 26 2.69 -10.46 7.43
CA LYS A 26 3.51 -11.69 7.32
C LYS A 26 4.45 -11.65 6.10
N ILE A 27 5.16 -10.53 5.93
CA ILE A 27 5.98 -10.30 4.75
C ILE A 27 7.19 -11.26 4.75
N PRO A 28 7.38 -12.06 3.69
CA PRO A 28 8.51 -12.98 3.61
C PRO A 28 9.84 -12.21 3.59
N ASN A 29 10.87 -12.82 4.15
CA ASN A 29 12.24 -12.27 4.22
C ASN A 29 12.36 -10.95 5.01
N ALA A 30 11.36 -10.59 5.83
CA ALA A 30 11.41 -9.45 6.74
C ALA A 30 11.83 -8.11 6.09
N THR A 31 11.46 -7.89 4.83
CA THR A 31 11.79 -6.66 4.09
C THR A 31 10.53 -5.99 3.59
N VAL A 32 10.39 -4.69 3.84
CA VAL A 32 9.30 -3.90 3.28
C VAL A 32 9.67 -3.42 1.87
N PRO A 33 8.67 -3.26 0.98
CA PRO A 33 8.92 -2.78 -0.37
C PRO A 33 9.55 -1.39 -0.38
N SER A 34 10.50 -1.18 -1.29
CA SER A 34 11.08 0.14 -1.54
C SER A 34 10.06 1.11 -2.12
N TYR A 35 10.32 2.42 -2.01
CA TYR A 35 9.56 3.46 -2.70
C TYR A 35 9.33 3.15 -4.19
N SER A 36 10.37 2.69 -4.88
CA SER A 36 10.34 2.35 -6.31
C SER A 36 9.38 1.21 -6.60
N THR A 37 9.39 0.19 -5.73
CA THR A 37 8.49 -0.96 -5.80
C THR A 37 7.04 -0.52 -5.59
N LEU A 38 6.79 0.26 -4.54
CA LEU A 38 5.46 0.77 -4.20
C LEU A 38 4.89 1.61 -5.36
N ARG A 39 5.70 2.53 -5.91
CA ARG A 39 5.29 3.32 -7.08
C ARG A 39 4.94 2.44 -8.27
N ARG A 40 5.73 1.41 -8.58
CA ARG A 40 5.46 0.51 -9.72
C ARG A 40 4.14 -0.24 -9.55
N VAL A 41 3.89 -0.78 -8.36
CA VAL A 41 2.63 -1.44 -8.03
C VAL A 41 1.48 -0.46 -8.18
N MET A 42 1.57 0.71 -7.57
CA MET A 42 0.52 1.73 -7.60
C MET A 42 0.21 2.26 -9.00
N MET A 43 1.17 2.26 -9.93
CA MET A 43 0.94 2.63 -11.34
C MET A 43 0.28 1.52 -12.16
N GLY A 44 0.54 0.25 -11.84
CA GLY A 44 -0.02 -0.90 -12.54
C GLY A 44 -1.38 -1.35 -12.01
N LEU A 45 -1.87 -0.70 -10.95
CA LEU A 45 -3.08 -1.09 -10.25
C LEU A 45 -4.31 -0.47 -10.92
N ASP A 46 -5.31 -1.27 -11.23
CA ASP A 46 -6.62 -0.76 -11.64
C ASP A 46 -7.38 -0.27 -10.39
N TYR A 47 -7.39 1.05 -10.21
CA TYR A 47 -8.07 1.69 -9.08
C TYR A 47 -9.59 1.50 -9.09
N THR A 48 -10.19 1.24 -10.25
CA THR A 48 -11.62 0.96 -10.36
C THR A 48 -11.93 -0.37 -9.69
N GLN A 49 -11.17 -1.41 -10.04
CA GLN A 49 -11.31 -2.74 -9.44
C GLN A 49 -10.93 -2.73 -7.95
N LEU A 50 -9.84 -2.04 -7.59
CA LEU A 50 -9.45 -1.88 -6.19
C LEU A 50 -10.59 -1.29 -5.36
N ARG A 51 -11.20 -0.19 -5.85
CA ARG A 51 -12.31 0.47 -5.15
C ARG A 51 -13.49 -0.47 -4.97
N LEU A 52 -13.84 -1.26 -5.99
CA LEU A 52 -14.97 -2.20 -5.91
C LEU A 52 -14.73 -3.25 -4.83
N VAL A 53 -13.56 -3.92 -4.88
CA VAL A 53 -13.19 -4.95 -3.91
C VAL A 53 -13.09 -4.36 -2.50
N PHE A 54 -12.46 -3.21 -2.35
CA PHE A 54 -12.33 -2.53 -1.06
C PHE A 54 -13.69 -2.19 -0.46
N ASN A 55 -14.60 -1.62 -1.24
CA ASN A 55 -15.94 -1.27 -0.75
C ASN A 55 -16.77 -2.52 -0.41
N GLN A 56 -16.60 -3.61 -1.15
CA GLN A 56 -17.27 -4.86 -0.83
C GLN A 56 -16.75 -5.46 0.48
N TRP A 57 -15.43 -5.46 0.69
CA TRP A 57 -14.83 -5.86 1.96
C TRP A 57 -15.30 -4.96 3.12
N ALA A 58 -15.28 -3.64 2.95
CA ALA A 58 -15.66 -2.69 4.00
C ALA A 58 -17.11 -2.88 4.48
N LYS A 59 -18.03 -3.25 3.57
CA LYS A 59 -19.41 -3.59 3.92
C LYS A 59 -19.55 -4.78 4.87
N LEU A 60 -18.54 -5.66 4.95
CA LEU A 60 -18.56 -6.80 5.89
C LEU A 60 -18.28 -6.37 7.33
N TYR A 61 -17.76 -5.16 7.53
CA TYR A 61 -17.34 -4.61 8.82
C TYR A 61 -18.03 -3.27 9.15
N ALA A 62 -19.03 -2.89 8.35
CA ALA A 62 -19.86 -1.70 8.56
C ALA A 62 -21.21 -2.11 9.14
#